data_AF-W7EVU9-F1
#
_entry.id   AF-W7EVU9-F1
#
_cell.length_a   1.000
_cell.length_b   1.000
_cell.length_c   1.000
_cell.angle_alpha   90.00
_cell.angle_beta   90.00
_cell.angle_gamma   90.00
#
_symmetry.space_group_name_H-M   'P 1'
#
loop_
_entity.id
_entity.type
_entity.pdbx_description
1 polymer ?
#
loop_
_entity_poly.entity_id
_entity_poly.type
_entity_poly.pdbx_seq_one_letter_code
_entity_poly.pdbx_strand_id
1 'polypeptide(L)'
;MAKSCTLCSTPRPVLVRCQIDSTEKWHFVCPGACWKAVSGGVEDAKGLKEEFPYYRYGGMWKDRSADGPVSAKKPKKVKERQREEMKAR
;
A
#
# COMPACT_ATOMS: atom_id res chain seq x y z
N MET A 1 -12.58 -5.21 -2.65
CA MET A 1 -12.48 -6.47 -1.88
C MET A 1 -11.26 -6.39 -0.98
N ALA A 2 -11.48 -6.23 0.33
CA ALA A 2 -10.41 -6.11 1.30
C ALA A 2 -9.49 -7.35 1.22
N LYS A 3 -8.18 -7.13 1.04
CA LYS A 3 -7.20 -8.20 1.15
C LYS A 3 -7.00 -8.54 2.63
N SER A 4 -6.67 -9.79 2.90
CA SER A 4 -6.28 -10.26 4.22
C SER A 4 -4.78 -10.09 4.43
N CYS A 5 -4.40 -9.75 5.66
CA CYS A 5 -3.02 -9.82 6.10
C CYS A 5 -2.51 -11.25 6.03
N THR A 6 -1.31 -11.48 5.52
CA THR A 6 -0.70 -12.82 5.47
C THR A 6 -0.41 -13.38 6.88
N LEU A 7 -0.13 -12.52 7.86
CA LEU A 7 0.29 -12.95 9.20
C LEU A 7 -0.89 -13.21 10.15
N CYS A 8 -1.91 -12.36 10.13
CA CYS A 8 -3.04 -12.47 11.05
C CYS A 8 -4.38 -12.77 10.36
N SER A 9 -4.36 -13.02 9.05
CA SER A 9 -5.54 -13.31 8.21
C SER A 9 -6.67 -12.28 8.28
N THR A 10 -6.44 -11.14 8.93
CA THR A 10 -7.46 -10.13 9.16
C THR A 10 -7.66 -9.30 7.89
N PRO A 11 -8.89 -9.17 7.36
CA PRO A 11 -9.16 -8.30 6.23
C PRO A 11 -9.05 -6.83 6.65
N ARG A 12 -8.23 -6.05 5.94
CA ARG A 12 -8.12 -4.60 6.18
C ARG A 12 -8.18 -3.80 4.88
N PRO A 13 -8.71 -2.57 4.91
CA PRO A 13 -8.79 -1.71 3.73
C PRO A 13 -7.41 -1.15 3.32
N VAL A 14 -6.44 -1.15 4.24
CA VAL A 14 -5.08 -0.67 4.03
C VAL A 14 -4.11 -1.72 4.56
N LEU A 15 -3.12 -2.10 3.74
CA LEU A 15 -2.06 -3.05 4.06
C LEU A 15 -0.72 -2.51 3.54
N VAL A 16 0.38 -2.96 4.13
CA VAL A 16 1.73 -2.73 3.60
C VAL A 16 2.07 -3.90 2.70
N ARG A 17 2.52 -3.60 1.46
CA ARG A 17 3.10 -4.61 0.58
C ARG A 17 4.59 -4.71 0.89
N CYS A 18 5.08 -5.88 1.26
CA CYS A 18 6.50 -6.10 1.52
C CYS A 18 6.93 -7.52 1.17
N GLN A 19 8.20 -7.71 0.83
CA GLN A 19 8.85 -9.02 0.83
C GLN A 19 9.43 -9.24 2.23
N ILE A 20 9.33 -10.45 2.77
CA ILE A 20 9.79 -10.78 4.14
C ILE A 20 10.66 -12.04 4.18
N ASP A 21 10.78 -12.72 3.05
CA ASP A 21 11.32 -14.06 2.93
C ASP A 21 12.15 -14.19 1.64
N SER A 22 12.98 -15.23 1.59
CA SER A 22 13.88 -15.51 0.47
C SER A 22 13.16 -15.96 -0.81
N THR A 23 11.83 -16.16 -0.78
CA THR A 23 11.08 -16.54 -1.99
C THR A 23 10.76 -15.33 -2.88
N GLU A 24 11.13 -14.12 -2.44
CA GLU A 24 10.91 -12.86 -3.15
C GLU A 24 9.43 -12.58 -3.46
N LYS A 25 8.52 -13.27 -2.76
CA LYS A 25 7.08 -13.09 -2.90
C LYS A 25 6.63 -11.84 -2.17
N TRP A 26 5.69 -11.15 -2.79
CA TRP A 26 5.08 -9.96 -2.20
C TRP A 26 3.96 -10.37 -1.25
N HIS A 27 4.15 -10.09 0.02
CA HIS A 27 3.17 -10.28 1.07
C HIS A 27 2.45 -8.97 1.41
N PHE A 28 1.24 -9.10 1.96
CA PHE A 28 0.47 -7.96 2.46
C PHE A 28 0.32 -8.09 3.97
N VAL A 29 0.79 -7.10 4.72
CA VAL A 29 0.79 -7.11 6.18
C VAL A 29 0.08 -5.89 6.76
N CYS A 30 -0.48 -6.01 7.96
CA CYS A 30 -1.12 -4.87 8.63
C CYS A 30 -0.07 -3.82 9.05
N PRO A 31 -0.31 -2.50 8.86
CA PRO A 31 0.62 -1.41 9.20
C PRO A 31 0.86 -1.18 10.72
N GLY A 32 0.50 -2.14 11.57
CA GLY A 32 0.68 -2.08 13.03
C GLY A 32 1.60 -3.20 13.51
N ALA A 33 1.07 -4.08 14.36
CA ALA A 33 1.83 -5.18 14.96
C ALA A 33 2.49 -6.11 13.92
N CYS A 34 1.77 -6.48 12.86
CA CYS A 34 2.28 -7.39 11.83
C CYS A 34 3.45 -6.78 11.05
N TRP A 35 3.36 -5.51 10.66
CA TRP A 35 4.44 -4.82 9.97
C TRP A 35 5.66 -4.64 10.90
N LYS A 36 5.43 -4.20 12.14
CA LYS A 36 6.49 -4.06 13.14
C LYS A 36 7.23 -5.39 13.40
N ALA A 37 6.53 -6.52 13.36
CA ALA A 37 7.13 -7.84 13.52
C ALA A 37 8.07 -8.25 12.36
N VAL A 38 7.84 -7.74 11.15
CA VAL A 38 8.65 -8.11 9.96
C VAL A 38 9.66 -7.06 9.53
N SER A 39 9.50 -5.81 9.96
CA SER A 39 10.41 -4.71 9.65
C SER A 39 11.19 -4.19 10.87
N GLY A 40 10.90 -4.72 12.06
CA GLY A 40 11.31 -4.14 13.34
C GLY A 40 10.63 -2.80 13.67
N GLY A 41 9.67 -2.35 12.85
CA GLY A 41 9.05 -1.04 12.96
C GLY A 41 9.83 0.08 12.28
N VAL A 42 10.81 -0.28 11.43
CA VAL A 42 11.62 0.67 10.66
C VAL A 42 11.28 0.56 9.18
N GLU A 43 11.03 1.69 8.53
CA GLU A 43 10.85 1.74 7.08
C GLU A 43 12.13 1.25 6.38
N ASP A 44 11.98 0.28 5.46
CA ASP A 44 13.07 -0.43 4.78
C ASP A 44 14.07 -1.20 5.68
N ALA A 45 13.69 -1.53 6.92
CA ALA A 45 14.60 -2.20 7.87
C ALA A 45 15.97 -1.50 7.93
N LYS A 46 15.99 -0.16 7.82
CA LYS A 46 17.22 0.63 7.77
C LYS A 46 17.97 0.50 9.09
N GLY A 47 19.05 -0.28 9.08
CA GLY A 47 19.83 -0.62 10.29
C GLY A 47 19.47 -1.96 10.93
N LEU A 48 18.47 -2.68 10.42
CA LEU A 48 18.08 -4.03 10.84
C LEU A 48 18.22 -5.04 9.68
N LYS A 49 19.08 -4.72 8.71
CA LYS A 49 19.31 -5.55 7.52
C LYS A 49 19.93 -6.91 7.87
N GLU A 50 20.62 -6.99 9.01
CA GLU A 50 21.16 -8.24 9.56
C GLU A 50 20.05 -9.14 10.13
N GLU A 51 19.01 -8.53 10.69
CA GLU A 51 17.87 -9.23 11.31
C GLU A 51 16.77 -9.54 10.28
N PHE A 52 16.61 -8.67 9.27
CA PHE A 52 15.64 -8.79 8.18
C PHE A 52 16.30 -8.64 6.80
N PRO A 53 17.19 -9.57 6.39
CA PRO A 53 17.95 -9.45 5.14
C PRO A 53 17.07 -9.49 3.88
N TYR A 54 15.91 -10.14 3.97
CA TYR A 54 14.96 -10.29 2.87
C TYR A 54 13.84 -9.25 2.89
N TYR A 55 13.84 -8.35 3.87
CA TYR A 55 12.79 -7.34 3.97
C TYR A 55 12.93 -6.30 2.86
N ARG A 56 11.90 -6.16 2.01
CA ARG A 56 11.83 -5.08 1.01
C ARG A 56 10.48 -4.39 1.07
N TYR A 57 10.50 -3.08 1.16
CA TYR A 57 9.29 -2.28 1.14
C TYR A 57 8.74 -2.15 -0.29
N GLY A 58 7.47 -2.50 -0.47
CA GLY A 58 6.76 -2.51 -1.76
C GLY A 58 5.65 -1.47 -1.87
N GLY A 59 5.57 -0.55 -0.91
CA GLY A 59 4.54 0.49 -0.84
C GLY A 59 3.26 0.08 -0.11
N MET A 60 2.38 1.06 0.09
CA MET A 60 1.10 0.86 0.75
C MET A 60 0.04 0.40 -0.23
N TRP A 61 -0.57 -0.74 0.05
CA TRP A 61 -1.73 -1.25 -0.66
C TRP A 61 -3.02 -0.75 0.00
N LYS A 62 -3.96 -0.34 -0.84
CA LYS A 62 -5.26 0.18 -0.40
C LYS A 62 -6.32 -0.40 -1.30
N ASP A 63 -7.49 -0.73 -0.75
CA ASP A 63 -8.61 -1.18 -1.55
C ASP A 63 -9.10 -0.04 -2.46
N ARG A 64 -9.12 -0.28 -3.79
CA ARG A 64 -9.53 0.71 -4.79
C ARG A 64 -11.05 0.87 -4.92
N SER A 65 -11.85 -0.05 -4.38
CA SER A 65 -13.31 0.08 -4.32
C SER A 65 -13.79 0.95 -3.16
N ALA A 66 -12.89 1.32 -2.24
CA ALA A 66 -13.12 2.44 -1.34
C ALA A 66 -12.97 3.76 -2.14
N ASP A 67 -14.03 4.12 -2.86
CA ASP A 67 -14.15 5.30 -3.72
C ASP A 67 -14.19 6.60 -2.87
N GLY A 68 -13.09 6.88 -2.16
CA GLY A 68 -12.85 8.10 -1.39
C GLY A 68 -11.54 8.79 -1.83
N PRO A 69 -11.30 10.07 -1.48
CA PRO A 69 -10.61 11.11 -2.27
C PRO A 69 -9.09 10.93 -2.51
N VAL A 70 -8.54 9.75 -2.25
CA VAL A 70 -7.09 9.48 -2.23
C VAL A 70 -6.56 8.89 -3.54
N SER A 71 -7.40 8.78 -4.58
CA SER A 71 -6.92 8.47 -5.91
C SER A 71 -6.27 9.71 -6.51
N ALA A 72 -4.97 9.64 -6.83
CA ALA A 72 -4.26 10.69 -7.58
C ALA A 72 -4.88 10.96 -8.98
N LYS A 73 -5.92 10.20 -9.36
CA LYS A 73 -6.74 10.51 -10.53
C LYS A 73 -7.61 11.71 -10.23
N LYS A 74 -7.42 12.75 -11.04
CA LYS A 74 -8.30 13.91 -11.08
C LYS A 74 -9.76 13.45 -11.20
N PRO A 75 -10.67 13.89 -10.31
CA PRO A 75 -12.07 13.49 -10.33
C PRO A 75 -12.68 13.74 -11.71
N LYS A 76 -13.56 12.84 -12.16
CA LYS A 76 -14.19 12.91 -13.50
C LYS A 76 -14.84 14.29 -13.74
N LYS A 77 -15.55 14.80 -12.74
CA LYS A 77 -16.21 16.12 -12.76
C LYS A 77 -15.23 17.28 -13.07
N VAL A 78 -14.03 17.22 -12.51
CA VAL A 78 -12.98 18.23 -12.76
C VAL A 78 -12.43 18.09 -14.18
N LYS A 79 -12.29 16.86 -14.67
CA LYS A 79 -11.85 16.57 -16.04
C LYS A 79 -12.85 17.07 -17.10
N GLU A 80 -14.15 16.91 -16.84
CA GLU A 80 -15.22 17.37 -17.73
C GLU A 80 -15.27 18.90 -17.80
N ARG A 81 -15.26 19.60 -16.66
CA ARG A 81 -15.24 21.07 -16.62
C ARG A 81 -14.10 21.67 -17.45
N GLN A 82 -12.88 21.15 -17.29
CA GLN A 82 -11.72 21.65 -18.04
C GLN A 82 -11.82 21.40 -19.55
N ARG A 83 -12.50 20.32 -19.96
CA ARG A 83 -12.72 20.02 -21.38
C ARG A 83 -13.69 21.01 -22.00
N GLU A 84 -14.72 21.41 -21.27
CA GLU A 84 -15.68 22.44 -21.71
C GLU A 84 -15.01 23.83 -21.77
N GLU A 85 -14.25 24.20 -20.73
CA GLU A 85 -13.46 25.45 -20.70
C GLU A 85 -12.46 25.53 -21.88
N MET A 86 -11.82 24.41 -22.24
CA MET A 86 -10.93 24.36 -23.40
C MET A 86 -11.68 24.47 -24.74
N LYS A 87 -12.88 23.90 -24.84
CA LYS A 87 -13.72 23.99 -26.05
C LYS A 87 -14.29 25.39 -26.29
N ALA A 88 -14.48 26.17 -25.22
CA ALA A 88 -15.00 27.52 -25.27
C ALA A 88 -13.93 28.58 -25.59
N ARG A 89 -12.66 28.18 -25.70
CA ARG A 89 -11.51 29.04 -26.00
C ARG A 89 -10.99 28.81 -27.40
#